data_AF-A0A833L668-F1
#
_entry.id   AF-A0A833L668-F1
#
_cell.length_a   1.000
_cell.length_b   1.000
_cell.length_c   1.000
_cell.angle_alpha   90.00
_cell.angle_beta   90.00
_cell.angle_gamma   90.00
#
_symmetry.space_group_name_H-M   'P 1'
#
loop_
_entity.id
_entity.type
_entity.pdbx_description
1 polymer ?
#
loop_
_entity_poly.entity_id
_entity_poly.type
_entity_poly.pdbx_seq_one_letter_code
_entity_poly.pdbx_strand_id
1 'polypeptide(L)'
;MGQIVVRKIDDGLLDRLRMVAKDRNLPLEAFARNVLEEAAQRRTAAETREWLKKLDEVRDMTLVKGLDSVPLIRKLREGDETDD
;
A
#
# COMPACT_ATOMS: atom_id res chain seq x y z
N MET A 1 26.82 -1.78 7.20
CA MET A 1 26.16 -2.55 8.27
C MET A 1 25.94 -1.62 9.45
N GLY A 2 24.68 -1.28 9.75
CA GLY A 2 24.33 -0.51 10.95
C GLY A 2 23.78 -1.47 12.02
N GLN A 3 24.12 -1.24 13.29
CA GLN A 3 23.57 -1.97 14.42
C GLN A 3 22.67 -1.03 15.23
N ILE A 4 21.43 -1.45 15.50
CA ILE A 4 20.48 -0.70 16.31
C ILE A 4 20.28 -1.45 17.63
N VAL A 5 20.50 -0.78 18.75
CA VAL A 5 20.23 -1.33 20.09
C VAL A 5 18.92 -0.75 20.59
N VAL A 6 17.87 -1.56 20.63
CA VAL A 6 16.59 -1.19 21.21
C VAL A 6 16.61 -1.50 22.70
N ARG A 7 16.43 -0.47 23.53
CA ARG A 7 16.44 -0.59 25.01
C ARG A 7 15.03 -0.52 25.55
N LYS A 8 14.83 -1.07 26.76
CA LYS A 8 13.54 -1.03 27.49
C LYS A 8 12.39 -1.67 26.70
N ILE A 9 12.64 -2.78 26.03
CA ILE A 9 11.57 -3.64 25.52
C ILE A 9 11.00 -4.40 26.71
N ASP A 10 9.67 -4.40 26.82
CA ASP A 10 8.94 -5.25 27.75
C ASP A 10 9.15 -6.72 27.41
N ASP A 11 9.42 -7.56 28.41
CA ASP A 11 9.71 -8.98 28.19
C ASP A 11 8.53 -9.71 27.53
N GLY A 12 7.29 -9.36 27.91
CA GLY A 12 6.09 -9.89 27.30
C GLY A 12 5.94 -9.50 25.83
N LEU A 13 6.38 -8.30 25.45
CA LEU A 13 6.45 -7.89 24.04
C LEU A 13 7.50 -8.69 23.27
N LEU A 14 8.68 -8.93 23.86
CA LEU A 14 9.74 -9.71 23.22
C LEU A 14 9.28 -11.14 22.93
N ASP A 15 8.58 -11.77 23.87
CA ASP A 15 8.06 -13.12 23.69
C ASP A 15 6.97 -13.19 22.62
N ARG A 16 6.08 -12.19 22.55
CA ARG A 16 5.12 -12.08 21.44
C ARG A 16 5.82 -11.95 20.09
N LEU A 17 6.85 -11.11 20.00
CA LEU A 17 7.62 -10.97 18.75
C LEU A 17 8.29 -12.28 18.34
N ARG A 18 8.83 -13.04 19.30
CA ARG A 18 9.39 -14.38 19.03
C ARG A 18 8.34 -15.36 18.54
N MET A 19 7.16 -15.38 19.15
CA MET A 19 6.05 -16.24 18.71
C MET A 19 5.63 -15.90 17.28
N VAL A 20 5.41 -14.62 16.97
CA VAL A 20 5.01 -14.18 15.62
C VAL A 20 6.10 -14.47 14.58
N ALA A 21 7.38 -14.27 14.92
CA ALA A 21 8.48 -14.61 14.04
C ALA A 21 8.52 -16.11 13.73
N LYS A 22 8.30 -16.95 14.75
CA LYS A 22 8.22 -18.41 14.62
C LYS A 22 7.05 -18.85 13.74
N ASP A 23 5.87 -18.25 13.92
CA ASP A 23 4.69 -18.55 13.09
C ASP A 23 4.91 -18.24 11.62
N ARG A 24 5.74 -17.23 11.32
CA ARG A 24 6.14 -16.86 9.96
C ARG A 24 7.37 -17.62 9.46
N ASN A 25 7.90 -18.56 10.25
CA ASN A 25 9.11 -19.32 9.97
C ASN A 25 10.34 -18.45 9.67
N LEU A 26 10.49 -17.34 10.39
CA LEU A 26 11.58 -16.38 10.24
C LEU A 26 12.37 -16.25 11.56
N PRO A 27 13.70 -16.01 11.50
CA PRO A 27 14.43 -15.61 12.68
C PRO A 27 13.98 -14.21 13.15
N LEU A 28 14.03 -13.97 14.46
CA LEU A 28 13.53 -12.74 15.08
C LEU A 28 14.15 -11.46 14.46
N GLU A 29 15.45 -11.50 14.13
CA GLU A 29 16.14 -10.36 13.49
C GLU A 29 15.62 -10.09 12.08
N ALA A 30 15.41 -11.13 11.28
CA ALA A 30 14.86 -10.96 9.92
C ALA A 30 13.42 -10.45 9.98
N PHE A 31 12.63 -10.97 10.92
CA PHE A 31 11.28 -10.48 11.16
C PHE A 31 11.28 -8.99 11.57
N ALA A 32 12.11 -8.61 12.55
CA ALA A 32 12.22 -7.23 13.00
C ALA A 32 12.67 -6.29 11.88
N ARG A 33 13.64 -6.70 11.06
CA ARG A 33 14.08 -5.94 9.89
C ARG A 33 12.94 -5.71 8.90
N ASN A 34 12.20 -6.75 8.53
CA ASN A 34 11.09 -6.63 7.58
C ASN A 34 10.01 -5.68 8.10
N VAL A 35 9.68 -5.77 9.41
CA VAL A 35 8.72 -4.86 10.04
C VAL A 35 9.22 -3.41 10.01
N LEU A 36 10.52 -3.18 10.25
CA LEU A 36 11.11 -1.84 10.17
C LEU A 36 11.12 -1.30 8.73
N GLU A 37 11.41 -2.14 7.74
CA GLU A 37 11.35 -1.78 6.32
C GLU A 37 9.93 -1.43 5.90
N GLU A 38 8.94 -2.25 6.26
CA GLU A 38 7.53 -1.96 6.03
C GLU A 38 7.12 -0.64 6.71
N ALA A 39 7.53 -0.42 7.96
CA ALA A 39 7.22 0.80 8.69
C ALA A 39 7.88 2.04 8.05
N ALA A 40 9.09 1.91 7.51
CA ALA A 40 9.79 2.98 6.81
C ALA A 40 9.17 3.28 5.44
N GLN A 41 8.59 2.29 4.78
CA GLN A 41 7.89 2.45 3.50
C GLN A 41 6.46 2.97 3.64
N ARG A 42 5.86 2.88 4.85
CA ARG A 42 4.54 3.45 5.10
C ARG A 42 4.61 4.96 4.91
N ARG A 43 3.80 5.46 3.97
CA ARG A 43 3.63 6.90 3.76
C ARG A 43 3.26 7.56 5.07
N THR A 44 3.98 8.61 5.40
CA THR A 44 3.63 9.48 6.51
C THR A 44 2.22 10.05 6.29
N ALA A 45 1.56 10.49 7.37
CA ALA A 45 0.27 11.18 7.27
C ALA A 45 0.37 12.46 6.42
N ALA A 46 1.57 13.06 6.31
CA ALA A 46 1.82 14.18 5.42
C ALA A 46 1.85 13.74 3.95
N GLU A 47 2.61 12.71 3.60
CA GLU A 47 2.69 12.17 2.23
C GLU A 47 1.35 11.58 1.76
N THR A 48 0.60 10.98 2.67
CA THR A 48 -0.75 10.49 2.38
C THR A 48 -1.70 11.64 2.04
N ARG A 49 -1.64 12.75 2.80
CA ARG A 49 -2.44 13.95 2.51
C ARG A 49 -2.04 14.61 1.19
N GLU A 50 -0.75 14.65 0.88
CA GLU A 50 -0.27 15.18 -0.39
C GLU A 50 -0.72 14.30 -1.57
N TRP A 51 -0.69 12.98 -1.41
CA TRP A 51 -1.20 12.06 -2.42
C TRP A 51 -2.72 12.17 -2.62
N LEU A 52 -3.49 12.33 -1.54
CA LEU A 52 -4.93 12.59 -1.62
C LEU A 52 -5.22 13.92 -2.33
N LYS A 53 -4.42 14.95 -2.07
CA LYS A 53 -4.53 16.24 -2.77
C LYS A 53 -4.29 16.09 -4.28
N LYS A 54 -3.27 15.33 -4.68
CA LYS A 54 -3.00 15.03 -6.10
C LYS A 54 -4.17 14.25 -6.74
N LEU A 55 -4.79 13.33 -6.00
CA LEU A 55 -5.99 12.63 -6.45
C LEU A 55 -7.17 13.57 -6.63
N ASP A 56 -7.40 14.49 -5.69
CA ASP A 56 -8.46 15.49 -5.79
C ASP A 56 -8.21 16.45 -6.97
N GLU A 57 -6.96 16.87 -7.21
CA GLU A 57 -6.58 17.67 -8.37
C GLU A 57 -6.85 16.92 -9.69
N VAL A 58 -6.48 15.63 -9.77
CA VAL A 58 -6.81 14.79 -10.94
C VAL A 58 -8.33 14.63 -11.09
N ARG A 59 -9.06 14.49 -9.98
CA ARG A 59 -10.54 14.40 -9.96
C ARG A 59 -11.20 15.68 -10.43
N ASP A 60 -10.64 16.83 -10.07
CA ASP A 60 -11.16 18.13 -10.46
C ASP A 60 -10.79 18.49 -11.90
N MET A 61 -9.64 18.00 -12.39
CA MET A 61 -9.25 18.08 -13.81
C MET A 61 -10.03 17.12 -14.71
N THR A 62 -10.52 16.00 -14.17
CA THR A 62 -11.41 15.11 -14.91
C THR A 62 -12.81 15.71 -14.95
N LEU A 63 -13.07 16.47 -16.02
CA LEU A 63 -14.34 17.11 -16.34
C LEU A 63 -15.53 16.15 -16.52
N VAL A 64 -15.30 14.85 -16.43
CA VAL A 64 -16.29 13.83 -16.79
C VAL A 64 -16.94 13.24 -15.55
N LYS A 65 -17.81 14.04 -14.94
CA LYS A 65 -18.74 13.56 -13.92
C LYS A 65 -19.96 12.94 -14.61
N GLY A 66 -20.24 11.66 -14.36
CA GLY A 66 -21.48 11.01 -14.81
C GLY A 66 -21.38 10.20 -16.11
N LEU A 67 -20.19 9.77 -16.55
CA LEU A 67 -20.12 8.71 -17.55
C LEU A 67 -20.54 7.39 -16.92
N ASP A 68 -21.70 6.90 -17.34
CA ASP A 68 -22.02 5.48 -17.20
C ASP A 68 -21.04 4.68 -18.07
N SER A 69 -20.42 3.65 -17.50
CA SER A 69 -19.48 2.79 -18.21
C SER A 69 -20.20 1.84 -19.17
N VAL A 70 -21.50 1.61 -18.98
CA VAL A 70 -22.31 0.67 -19.77
C VAL A 70 -22.40 1.06 -21.26
N PRO A 71 -22.69 2.32 -21.65
CA PRO A 71 -22.72 2.71 -23.07
C PRO A 71 -21.35 2.65 -23.76
N LEU A 72 -20.26 2.89 -23.02
CA LEU A 72 -18.89 2.84 -23.55
C LEU A 72 -18.46 1.40 -23.83
N ILE A 73 -18.73 0.49 -22.89
CA ILE A 73 -18.46 -0.94 -23.05
C ILE A 73 -19.31 -1.52 -24.19
N ARG A 74 -20.57 -1.08 -24.33
CA ARG A 74 -21.44 -1.49 -25.44
C ARG A 74 -20.88 -1.02 -26.79
N LYS A 75 -20.42 0.23 -26.91
CA LYS A 75 -19.77 0.75 -28.13
C LYS A 75 -18.45 0.04 -28.48
N LEU A 76 -17.64 -0.33 -27.50
CA LEU A 76 -16.41 -1.09 -27.73
C LEU A 76 -16.69 -2.54 -28.14
N ARG A 77 -17.81 -3.11 -27.70
CA ARG A 77 -18.26 -4.45 -28.10
C ARG A 77 -18.92 -4.49 -29.47
N GLU A 78 -19.63 -3.43 -29.84
CA GLU A 78 -20.37 -3.31 -31.11
C GLU A 78 -19.53 -2.65 -32.22
N GLY A 79 -18.43 -1.96 -31.87
CA GLY A 79 -17.58 -1.20 -32.79
C GLY A 79 -16.36 -1.95 -33.34
N ASP A 80 -16.30 -3.27 -33.19
CA ASP A 80 -15.27 -4.13 -33.80
C ASP A 80 -15.86 -4.95 -34.98
N GLU A 81 -16.93 -4.44 -35.59
CA GLU A 81 -17.50 -4.94 -36.85
C GLU A 81 -17.50 -3.78 -37.88
N THR A 82 -16.37 -3.58 -38.54
CA THR A 82 -16.22 -3.33 -40.00
C THR A 82 -14.83 -2.78 -40.29
N ASP A 83 -13.92 -3.67 -40.70
CA ASP A 83 -12.90 -3.39 -41.69
C ASP A 83 -12.60 -4.72 -42.42
N ASP A 84 -13.48 -5.04 -43.38
CA ASP A 84 -13.25 -5.90 -44.57
C ASP A 84 -14.25 -5.51 -45.68
#